data_AF-A0AAD6D478-F1
#
_entry.id   AF-A0AAD6D478-F1
#
_cell.length_a   1.000
_cell.length_b   1.000
_cell.length_c   1.000
_cell.angle_alpha   90.00
_cell.angle_beta   90.00
_cell.angle_gamma   90.00
#
_symmetry.space_group_name_H-M   'P 1'
#
loop_
_entity.id
_entity.type
_entity.pdbx_description
1 polymer ?
#
loop_
_entity_poly.entity_id
_entity_poly.type
_entity_poly.pdbx_seq_one_letter_code
_entity_poly.pdbx_strand_id
1 'polypeptide(L)'
;MEGIRWTDREQRNLLHLLMRHWNDENVRILEALMYILDIKSKDAYGQGIEHHGAIHGAFNKPLTWFLKERGQLELHIKDFSGKTPLEYAEEEVNRERHPDLFNSHRWEKSLHNLREICSNDKNSDT
;
A
#
# COMPACT_ATOMS: atom_id res chain seq x y z
N MET A 1 16.02 19.25 13.78
CA MET A 1 16.46 17.85 13.59
C MET A 1 16.46 17.59 12.11
N GLU A 2 17.61 17.27 11.52
CA GLU A 2 17.66 16.77 10.15
C GLU A 2 16.96 15.40 10.16
N GLY A 3 15.77 15.33 9.58
CA GLY A 3 14.96 14.11 9.59
C GLY A 3 15.69 12.93 8.94
N ILE A 4 15.37 11.71 9.37
CA ILE A 4 15.89 10.48 8.76
C ILE A 4 15.45 10.46 7.28
N ARG A 5 16.39 10.74 6.37
CA ARG A 5 16.19 10.79 4.92
C ARG A 5 16.74 9.54 4.21
N TRP A 6 16.93 8.45 4.94
CA TRP A 6 17.48 7.25 4.32
C TRP A 6 16.51 6.71 3.26
N THR A 7 17.05 6.47 2.09
CA THR A 7 16.40 5.72 1.02
C THR A 7 17.41 4.71 0.46
N ASP A 8 16.89 3.63 -0.12
CA ASP A 8 17.72 2.68 -0.86
C ASP A 8 18.04 3.16 -2.29
N ARG A 9 18.66 2.29 -3.11
CA ARG A 9 19.03 2.60 -4.50
C ARG A 9 17.84 2.90 -5.40
N GLU A 10 16.64 2.43 -5.03
CA GLU A 10 15.40 2.68 -5.75
C GLU A 10 14.63 3.86 -5.14
N GLN A 11 15.28 4.65 -4.26
CA GLN A 11 14.68 5.76 -3.53
C GLN A 11 13.55 5.36 -2.58
N ARG A 12 13.48 4.08 -2.18
CA ARG A 12 12.48 3.61 -1.21
C ARG A 12 12.92 3.95 0.21
N ASN A 13 12.04 4.61 0.96
CA ASN A 13 12.17 4.79 2.41
C ASN A 13 11.50 3.65 3.20
N LEU A 14 11.51 3.75 4.53
CA LEU A 14 10.94 2.73 5.43
C LEU A 14 9.42 2.52 5.26
N LEU A 15 8.67 3.54 4.84
CA LEU A 15 7.24 3.41 4.57
C LEU A 15 7.00 2.46 3.39
N HIS A 16 7.76 2.61 2.30
CA HIS A 16 7.67 1.70 1.14
C HIS A 16 7.99 0.26 1.54
N LEU A 17 9.06 0.07 2.33
CA LEU A 17 9.48 -1.27 2.78
C LEU A 17 8.46 -1.91 3.73
N LEU A 18 7.85 -1.14 4.63
CA LEU A 18 6.78 -1.62 5.51
C LEU A 18 5.61 -2.18 4.70
N MET A 19 5.22 -1.49 3.62
CA MET A 19 4.12 -1.90 2.73
C MET A 19 4.40 -3.17 1.91
N ARG A 20 5.53 -3.85 2.13
CA ARG A 20 5.82 -5.17 1.54
C ARG A 20 5.35 -6.34 2.40
N HIS A 21 4.94 -6.05 3.63
CA HIS A 21 4.60 -7.04 4.65
C HIS A 21 3.10 -7.10 4.90
N TRP A 22 2.57 -8.30 5.12
CA TRP A 22 1.21 -8.52 5.63
C TRP A 22 1.30 -8.81 7.13
N ASN A 23 0.99 -7.82 7.96
CA ASN A 23 1.03 -7.95 9.42
C ASN A 23 0.08 -6.92 10.08
N ASP A 24 -0.62 -7.32 11.13
CA ASP A 24 -1.55 -6.45 11.87
C ASP A 24 -0.81 -5.33 12.63
N GLU A 25 0.45 -5.55 13.00
CA GLU A 25 1.32 -4.54 13.63
C GLU A 25 1.74 -3.41 12.66
N ASN A 26 1.51 -3.57 11.34
CA ASN A 26 1.85 -2.55 10.36
C ASN A 26 1.19 -1.20 10.66
N VAL A 27 -0.02 -1.18 11.23
CA VAL A 27 -0.70 0.08 11.59
C VAL A 27 0.13 0.88 12.61
N ARG A 28 0.62 0.21 13.66
CA ARG A 28 1.39 0.86 14.73
C ARG A 28 2.75 1.35 14.22
N ILE A 29 3.42 0.54 13.39
CA ILE A 29 4.71 0.92 12.79
C ILE A 29 4.52 2.06 11.79
N LEU A 30 3.48 1.99 10.96
CA LEU A 30 3.15 3.03 9.98
C LEU A 30 2.90 4.36 10.70
N GLU A 31 2.06 4.37 11.73
CA GLU A 31 1.77 5.57 12.52
C GLU A 31 3.04 6.18 13.11
N ALA A 32 3.93 5.36 13.68
CA ALA A 32 5.22 5.84 14.19
C ALA A 32 6.12 6.45 13.11
N LEU A 33 6.18 5.83 11.93
CA LEU A 33 7.00 6.31 10.81
C LEU A 33 6.44 7.60 10.19
N MET A 34 5.12 7.79 10.17
CA MET A 34 4.48 9.01 9.65
C MET A 34 4.86 10.29 10.43
N TYR A 35 5.34 10.17 11.68
CA TYR A 35 5.86 11.33 12.42
C TYR A 35 7.20 11.83 11.91
N ILE A 36 7.97 10.99 11.20
CA ILE A 36 9.34 11.29 10.79
C ILE A 36 9.56 11.21 9.27
N LEU A 37 8.63 10.62 8.53
CA LEU A 37 8.69 10.43 7.09
C LEU A 37 7.42 10.97 6.44
N ASP A 38 7.59 11.56 5.24
CA ASP A 38 6.47 11.99 4.42
C ASP A 38 5.81 10.78 3.76
N ILE A 39 4.54 10.53 4.12
CA ILE A 39 3.73 9.45 3.55
C ILE A 39 3.47 9.60 2.04
N LYS A 40 3.58 10.82 1.52
CA LYS A 40 3.41 11.10 0.08
C LYS A 40 4.69 10.89 -0.73
N SER A 41 5.79 10.51 -0.08
CA SER A 41 7.04 10.19 -0.77
C SER A 41 6.81 9.17 -1.87
N LYS A 42 7.46 9.38 -3.01
CA LYS A 42 7.50 8.42 -4.11
C LYS A 42 8.92 7.91 -4.29
N ASP A 43 9.03 6.66 -4.71
CA ASP A 43 10.30 6.04 -5.07
C ASP A 43 10.74 6.45 -6.49
N ALA A 44 11.83 5.84 -7.00
CA ALA A 44 12.39 6.14 -8.32
C ALA A 44 11.45 5.81 -9.50
N TYR A 45 10.38 5.03 -9.26
CA TYR A 45 9.38 4.65 -10.26
C TYR A 45 8.09 5.46 -10.14
N GLY A 46 8.06 6.47 -9.24
CA GLY A 46 6.86 7.25 -8.97
C GLY A 46 5.85 6.50 -8.09
N GLN A 47 6.26 5.40 -7.46
CA GLN A 47 5.40 4.56 -6.64
C GLN A 47 5.41 5.05 -5.19
N GLY A 48 4.22 5.23 -4.62
CA GLY A 48 4.02 5.55 -3.21
C GLY A 48 3.69 4.32 -2.37
N ILE A 49 3.33 4.54 -1.10
CA ILE A 49 2.93 3.45 -0.20
C ILE A 49 1.76 2.63 -0.75
N GLU A 50 0.87 3.24 -1.54
CA GLU A 50 -0.31 2.58 -2.07
C GLU A 50 0.06 1.55 -3.13
N HIS A 51 1.00 1.91 -4.00
CA HIS A 51 1.53 1.03 -5.04
C HIS A 51 2.28 -0.15 -4.43
N HIS A 52 3.19 0.12 -3.48
CA HIS A 52 3.93 -0.94 -2.78
C HIS A 52 2.98 -1.89 -2.04
N GLY A 53 1.98 -1.33 -1.36
CA GLY A 53 0.96 -2.11 -0.65
C GLY A 53 0.15 -3.01 -1.57
N ALA A 54 -0.21 -2.51 -2.75
CA ALA A 54 -0.95 -3.27 -3.75
C ALA A 54 -0.10 -4.39 -4.36
N ILE A 55 1.12 -4.05 -4.81
CA ILE A 55 2.06 -4.99 -5.45
C ILE A 55 2.37 -6.16 -4.50
N HIS A 56 2.55 -5.87 -3.22
CA HIS A 56 2.94 -6.88 -2.24
C HIS A 56 1.78 -7.50 -1.47
N GLY A 57 0.56 -7.03 -1.69
CA GLY A 57 -0.63 -7.52 -1.01
C GLY A 57 -0.56 -7.28 0.50
N ALA A 58 -0.31 -6.03 0.93
CA ALA A 58 -0.14 -5.65 2.33
C ALA A 58 -1.41 -5.10 3.00
N PHE A 59 -2.45 -4.79 2.22
CA PHE A 59 -3.67 -4.16 2.72
C PHE A 59 -4.58 -5.17 3.45
N ASN A 60 -4.22 -5.51 4.70
CA ASN A 60 -5.17 -6.13 5.61
C ASN A 60 -6.24 -5.11 6.05
N LYS A 61 -7.32 -5.60 6.66
CA LYS A 61 -8.46 -4.75 7.03
C LYS A 61 -8.04 -3.60 7.96
N PRO A 62 -7.29 -3.82 9.06
CA PRO A 62 -6.85 -2.73 9.93
C PRO A 62 -6.05 -1.63 9.22
N LEU A 63 -5.07 -2.02 8.39
CA LEU A 63 -4.23 -1.06 7.65
C LEU A 63 -5.05 -0.25 6.63
N THR A 64 -5.94 -0.93 5.91
CA THR A 64 -6.78 -0.31 4.88
C THR A 64 -7.71 0.74 5.48
N TRP A 65 -8.40 0.39 6.57
CA TRP A 65 -9.29 1.32 7.26
C TRP A 65 -8.54 2.48 7.90
N PHE A 66 -7.40 2.21 8.55
CA PHE A 66 -6.56 3.26 9.14
C PHE A 66 -6.13 4.31 8.10
N LEU A 67 -5.63 3.86 6.93
CA LEU A 67 -5.21 4.77 5.86
C LEU A 67 -6.40 5.52 5.26
N LYS A 68 -7.55 4.83 5.08
CA LYS A 68 -8.78 5.41 4.55
C LYS A 68 -9.32 6.53 5.44
N GLU A 69 -9.48 6.26 6.74
CA GLU A 69 -10.02 7.22 7.72
C GLU A 69 -9.16 8.48 7.83
N ARG A 70 -7.84 8.37 7.58
CA ARG A 70 -6.91 9.50 7.56
C ARG A 70 -6.77 10.19 6.21
N GLY A 71 -7.51 9.76 5.19
CA GLY A 71 -7.42 10.29 3.83
C GLY A 71 -6.03 10.09 3.19
N GLN A 72 -5.31 9.04 3.58
CA GLN A 72 -3.96 8.71 3.09
C GLN A 72 -3.95 7.52 2.12
N LEU A 73 -5.10 7.21 1.51
CA LEU A 73 -5.24 6.10 0.58
C LEU A 73 -5.82 6.59 -0.74
N GLU A 74 -4.95 6.83 -1.71
CA GLU A 74 -5.32 7.23 -3.07
C GLU A 74 -5.09 6.06 -4.04
N LEU A 75 -6.17 5.50 -4.60
CA LEU A 75 -6.09 4.28 -5.42
C LEU A 75 -6.10 4.52 -6.93
N HIS A 76 -6.25 5.78 -7.35
CA HIS A 76 -6.31 6.19 -8.76
C HIS A 76 -5.10 7.01 -9.22
N ILE A 77 -4.16 7.29 -8.31
CA ILE A 77 -2.89 7.92 -8.66
C ILE A 77 -2.05 6.99 -9.52
N LYS A 78 -1.42 7.51 -10.57
CA LYS A 78 -0.57 6.74 -11.49
C LYS A 78 0.90 6.88 -11.17
N ASP A 79 1.65 5.79 -11.26
CA ASP A 79 3.11 5.79 -11.26
C ASP A 79 3.69 6.18 -12.64
N PHE A 80 5.01 6.13 -12.80
CA PHE A 80 5.67 6.47 -14.07
C PHE A 80 5.40 5.48 -15.21
N SER A 81 4.90 4.28 -14.91
CA SER A 81 4.43 3.33 -15.92
C SER A 81 2.99 3.60 -16.35
N GLY A 82 2.31 4.55 -15.70
CA GLY A 82 0.92 4.90 -15.97
C GLY A 82 -0.10 4.01 -15.27
N LYS A 83 0.35 3.13 -14.37
CA LYS A 83 -0.49 2.19 -13.62
C LYS A 83 -0.84 2.73 -12.24
N THR A 84 -2.04 2.37 -11.78
CA THR A 84 -2.58 2.70 -10.45
C THR A 84 -2.34 1.56 -9.45
N PRO A 85 -2.40 1.84 -8.13
CA PRO A 85 -2.38 0.80 -7.11
C PRO A 85 -3.42 -0.29 -7.34
N LEU A 86 -4.65 0.09 -7.72
CA LEU A 86 -5.71 -0.90 -7.91
C LEU A 86 -5.44 -1.83 -9.08
N GLU A 87 -4.92 -1.32 -10.20
CA GLU A 87 -4.50 -2.13 -11.36
C GLU A 87 -3.39 -3.13 -10.97
N TYR A 88 -2.38 -2.70 -10.19
CA TYR A 88 -1.36 -3.63 -9.69
C TYR A 88 -1.94 -4.71 -8.77
N ALA A 89 -2.89 -4.37 -7.89
CA ALA A 89 -3.52 -5.37 -7.02
C ALA A 89 -4.29 -6.42 -7.84
N GLU A 90 -4.97 -6.01 -8.92
CA GLU A 90 -5.68 -6.91 -9.83
C GLU A 90 -4.73 -7.84 -10.61
N GLU A 91 -3.60 -7.31 -11.09
CA GLU A 91 -2.56 -8.10 -11.74
C GLU A 91 -1.94 -9.11 -10.78
N GLU A 92 -1.62 -8.69 -9.56
CA GLU A 92 -0.93 -9.51 -8.59
C GLU A 92 -1.82 -10.63 -8.02
N VAL A 93 -3.14 -10.49 -7.96
CA VAL A 93 -4.03 -11.62 -7.60
C VAL A 93 -3.91 -12.78 -8.59
N ASN A 94 -3.73 -12.49 -9.88
CA ASN A 94 -3.62 -13.49 -10.93
C ASN A 94 -2.20 -14.01 -11.16
N ARG A 95 -1.21 -13.42 -10.48
CA ARG A 95 0.19 -13.81 -10.62
C ARG A 95 0.42 -15.19 -10.01
N GLU A 96 0.91 -16.11 -10.84
CA GLU A 96 1.31 -17.44 -10.38
C GLU A 96 2.44 -17.32 -9.35
N ARG A 97 2.27 -18.02 -8.22
CA ARG A 97 3.24 -18.08 -7.13
C ARG A 97 3.42 -19.52 -6.70
N HIS A 98 4.53 -19.78 -6.03
CA HIS A 98 4.81 -21.12 -5.50
C HIS A 98 3.64 -21.58 -4.61
N PRO A 99 3.17 -22.85 -4.72
CA PRO A 99 2.02 -23.34 -3.97
C PRO A 99 2.20 -23.23 -2.46
N ASP A 100 3.43 -23.43 -1.96
CA ASP A 100 3.76 -23.34 -0.53
C ASP A 100 4.14 -21.92 -0.06
N LEU A 101 3.80 -20.89 -0.84
CA LEU A 101 4.07 -19.52 -0.42
C LEU A 101 3.27 -19.19 0.84
N PHE A 102 3.99 -18.86 1.91
CA PHE A 102 3.40 -18.41 3.15
C PHE A 102 2.49 -17.19 2.93
N ASN A 103 1.27 -17.24 3.49
CA ASN A 103 0.23 -16.22 3.33
C ASN A 103 -0.13 -15.91 1.86
N SER A 104 -0.17 -16.93 0.98
CA SER A 104 -0.54 -16.78 -0.44
C SER A 104 -1.88 -16.05 -0.68
N HIS A 105 -2.84 -16.19 0.24
CA HIS A 105 -4.14 -15.50 0.20
C HIS A 105 -4.07 -13.97 0.41
N ARG A 106 -2.91 -13.40 0.77
CA ARG A 106 -2.80 -11.98 1.13
C ARG A 106 -3.12 -11.04 -0.03
N TRP A 107 -2.76 -11.39 -1.27
CA TRP A 107 -3.05 -10.56 -2.44
C TRP A 107 -4.56 -10.48 -2.72
N GLU A 108 -5.25 -11.62 -2.63
CA GLU A 108 -6.71 -11.67 -2.79
C GLU A 108 -7.42 -10.85 -1.71
N LYS A 109 -7.03 -11.04 -0.44
CA LYS A 109 -7.59 -10.25 0.67
C LYS A 109 -7.25 -8.76 0.56
N SER A 110 -6.05 -8.42 0.11
CA SER A 110 -5.63 -7.05 -0.14
C SER A 110 -6.53 -6.39 -1.19
N LEU A 111 -6.72 -7.04 -2.35
CA LEU A 111 -7.62 -6.53 -3.39
C LEU A 111 -9.07 -6.41 -2.91
N HIS A 112 -9.56 -7.39 -2.14
CA HIS A 112 -10.89 -7.35 -1.55
C HIS A 112 -11.08 -6.10 -0.67
N ASN A 113 -10.17 -5.85 0.26
CA ASN A 113 -10.25 -4.69 1.17
C ASN A 113 -10.17 -3.36 0.41
N LEU A 114 -9.32 -3.26 -0.62
CA LEU A 114 -9.24 -2.08 -1.48
C LEU A 114 -10.56 -1.83 -2.26
N ARG A 115 -11.21 -2.88 -2.76
CA ARG A 115 -12.50 -2.76 -3.46
C ARG A 115 -13.65 -2.40 -2.51
N GLU A 116 -13.62 -2.90 -1.27
CA GLU A 116 -14.60 -2.57 -0.24
C GLU A 116 -14.63 -1.05 0.01
N ILE A 117 -13.47 -0.43 0.20
CA ILE A 117 -13.39 1.03 0.44
C ILE A 117 -13.76 1.86 -0.81
N CYS A 118 -13.38 1.42 -2.02
CA CYS A 118 -13.79 2.09 -3.27
C CYS A 118 -15.31 2.07 -3.48
N SER A 119 -15.98 1.02 -3.01
CA SER A 119 -17.44 0.89 -3.14
C SER A 119 -18.17 1.78 -2.14
N ASN A 120 -17.61 1.94 -0.93
CA ASN A 120 -18.17 2.82 0.10
C ASN A 120 -18.08 4.30 -0.28
N ASP A 121 -17.04 4.71 -1.01
CA ASP A 121 -16.88 6.09 -1.48
C ASP A 121 -17.97 6.53 -2.46
N LYS A 122 -18.57 5.59 -3.19
CA LYS A 122 -19.69 5.88 -4.12
C LYS A 122 -21.04 6.07 -3.41
N ASN A 123 -21.15 5.65 -2.16
CA ASN A 123 -22.39 5.68 -1.38
C ASN A 123 -22.46 6.87 -0.41
N SER A 124 -21.37 7.62 -0.21
CA SER A 124 -21.32 8.81 0.64
C SER A 124 -21.68 10.12 -0.07
N ASP A 125 -21.85 10.07 -1.40
CA ASP A 125 -22.16 11.23 -2.25
C ASP A 125 -23.66 11.31 -2.65
N THR A 126 -24.54 10.52 -2.01
CA THR A 126 -26.01 10.53 -2.19
C THR A 126 -26.73 10.81 -0.89
#